data_AF-A0A9P7WRZ1-F1
#
_entry.id   AF-A0A9P7WRZ1-F1
#
_cell.length_a   1.000
_cell.length_b   1.000
_cell.length_c   1.000
_cell.angle_alpha   90.00
_cell.angle_beta   90.00
_cell.angle_gamma   90.00
#
_symmetry.space_group_name_H-M   'P 1'
#
loop_
_entity.id
_entity.type
_entity.pdbx_description
1 polymer ?
#
loop_
_entity_poly.entity_id
_entity_poly.type
_entity_poly.pdbx_seq_one_letter_code
_entity_poly.pdbx_strand_id
1 'polypeptide(L)'
;MTGKDKYAESTTSSDSTCHHHTVQEFAGTAGEDVTEFVRRLHSAAFARGLRSHDDWIADYASTLLSGNALIWWSLLEMEVQTNWCRLREALLAQFLAPRTTALPLRPAIPVSQNKITSLRHRLQ
;
A
#
# COMPACT_ATOMS: atom_id res chain seq x y z
N MET A 1 13.06 71.75 -19.36
CA MET A 1 14.21 71.16 -20.05
C MET A 1 14.54 69.84 -19.37
N THR A 2 14.46 68.75 -20.15
CA THR A 2 15.19 67.46 -20.02
C THR A 2 15.27 66.82 -18.62
N GLY A 3 14.71 65.64 -18.34
CA GLY A 3 14.37 64.50 -19.20
C GLY A 3 15.08 63.24 -18.68
N LYS A 4 14.41 62.10 -18.91
CA LYS A 4 14.85 60.69 -18.77
C LYS A 4 14.33 59.91 -17.56
N ASP A 5 13.10 59.48 -17.74
CA ASP A 5 12.68 58.07 -17.64
C ASP A 5 13.83 57.13 -18.04
N LYS A 6 14.10 56.09 -17.24
CA LYS A 6 14.61 54.76 -17.66
C LYS A 6 14.97 53.96 -16.40
N TYR A 7 13.97 53.44 -15.69
CA TYR A 7 14.16 52.15 -15.03
C TYR A 7 13.41 51.13 -15.88
N ALA A 8 14.19 50.47 -16.74
CA ALA A 8 13.76 49.35 -17.51
C ALA A 8 13.34 48.23 -16.55
N GLU A 9 12.08 47.84 -16.68
CA GLU A 9 11.64 46.46 -16.74
C GLU A 9 12.79 45.45 -16.66
N SER A 10 12.98 44.90 -15.46
CA SER A 10 13.60 43.58 -15.30
C SER A 10 12.49 42.64 -14.92
N THR A 11 11.75 42.22 -15.93
CA THR A 11 10.91 41.02 -15.91
C THR A 11 11.84 39.82 -15.83
N THR A 12 12.51 39.62 -14.69
CA THR A 12 12.99 38.29 -14.33
C THR A 12 11.77 37.54 -13.81
N SER A 13 11.00 37.05 -14.78
CA SER A 13 10.28 35.78 -14.65
C SER A 13 11.29 34.74 -14.20
N SER A 14 11.50 34.66 -12.89
CA SER A 14 11.94 33.44 -12.26
C SER A 14 10.65 32.83 -11.74
N ASP A 15 10.00 32.06 -12.61
CA ASP A 15 9.16 30.96 -12.20
C ASP A 15 10.06 30.02 -11.39
N SER A 16 10.35 30.43 -10.15
CA SER A 16 10.80 29.56 -9.09
C SER A 16 9.59 28.71 -8.84
N THR A 17 9.41 27.69 -9.66
CA THR A 17 8.63 26.52 -9.31
C THR A 17 9.36 25.95 -8.12
N CYS A 18 9.10 26.53 -6.94
CA CYS A 18 9.33 25.94 -5.66
C CYS A 18 8.68 24.57 -5.81
N HIS A 19 9.52 23.56 -6.03
CA HIS A 19 9.08 22.18 -6.07
C HIS A 19 8.50 21.96 -4.69
N HIS A 20 7.19 22.18 -4.58
CA HIS A 20 6.40 21.75 -3.47
C HIS A 20 6.77 20.26 -3.43
N HIS A 21 7.50 19.86 -2.40
CA HIS A 21 7.75 18.47 -2.13
C HIS A 21 6.38 17.93 -1.72
N THR A 22 5.50 17.77 -2.72
CA THR A 22 4.17 17.26 -2.53
C THR A 22 4.42 15.81 -2.22
N VAL A 23 4.48 15.53 -0.93
CA VAL A 23 4.53 14.20 -0.38
C VAL A 23 3.29 13.51 -0.93
N GLN A 24 3.46 12.71 -1.97
CA GLN A 24 2.32 12.10 -2.66
C GLN A 24 1.77 10.99 -1.76
N GLU A 25 0.63 11.26 -1.15
CA GLU A 25 -0.10 10.35 -0.28
C GLU A 25 -0.61 9.12 -1.03
N PHE A 26 -0.96 8.07 -0.29
CA PHE A 26 -1.56 6.84 -0.80
C PHE A 26 -2.88 6.60 -0.07
N ALA A 27 -3.99 6.70 -0.80
CA ALA A 27 -5.34 6.54 -0.23
C ALA A 27 -5.85 5.09 -0.26
N GLY A 28 -5.19 4.22 -1.04
CA GLY A 28 -5.59 2.82 -1.23
C GLY A 28 -6.86 2.67 -2.07
N THR A 29 -7.08 3.60 -3.00
CA THR A 29 -8.27 3.66 -3.86
C THR A 29 -8.11 2.81 -5.12
N ALA A 30 -9.23 2.45 -5.76
CA ALA A 30 -9.21 1.69 -7.01
C ALA A 30 -8.57 2.54 -8.13
N GLY A 31 -7.35 2.19 -8.53
CA GLY A 31 -6.57 2.91 -9.52
C GLY A 31 -5.20 3.38 -9.02
N GLU A 32 -4.96 3.36 -7.71
CA GLU A 32 -3.62 3.58 -7.17
C GLU A 32 -2.80 2.29 -7.21
N ASP A 33 -1.57 2.39 -7.72
CA ASP A 33 -0.65 1.27 -7.78
C ASP A 33 0.15 1.17 -6.48
N VAL A 34 -0.18 0.19 -5.65
CA VAL A 34 0.53 -0.10 -4.40
C VAL A 34 2.01 -0.45 -4.65
N THR A 35 2.37 -1.01 -5.81
CA THR A 35 3.76 -1.32 -6.13
C THR A 35 4.59 -0.07 -6.38
N GLU A 36 4.00 0.96 -6.99
CA GLU A 36 4.65 2.26 -7.17
C GLU A 36 4.84 2.96 -5.82
N PHE A 37 3.86 2.87 -4.92
CA PHE A 37 3.98 3.37 -3.56
C PHE A 37 5.15 2.68 -2.80
N VAL A 38 5.23 1.35 -2.85
CA VAL A 38 6.33 0.57 -2.25
C VAL A 38 7.68 0.94 -2.87
N ARG A 39 7.75 1.11 -4.19
CA ARG A 39 8.98 1.54 -4.89
C ARG A 39 9.45 2.91 -4.41
N ARG A 40 8.54 3.85 -4.22
CA ARG A 40 8.84 5.19 -3.70
C ARG A 40 9.41 5.15 -2.28
N LEU A 41 8.84 4.32 -1.39
CA LEU A 41 9.35 4.12 -0.04
C LEU A 41 10.79 3.58 -0.07
N HIS A 42 11.05 2.55 -0.87
CA HIS A 42 12.40 2.00 -1.03
C HIS A 42 13.38 3.02 -1.62
N SER A 43 12.96 3.83 -2.58
CA SER A 43 13.78 4.92 -3.13
C SER A 43 14.14 5.96 -2.06
N ALA A 44 13.15 6.36 -1.24
CA ALA A 44 13.35 7.30 -0.15
C ALA A 44 14.29 6.76 0.94
N ALA A 45 14.18 5.47 1.27
CA ALA A 45 15.07 4.79 2.20
C ALA A 45 16.48 4.65 1.64
N PHE A 46 16.63 4.30 0.35
CA PHE A 46 17.91 4.21 -0.32
C PHE A 46 18.64 5.55 -0.34
N ALA A 47 17.95 6.63 -0.70
CA ALA A 47 18.51 7.98 -0.74
C ALA A 47 19.03 8.47 0.63
N ARG A 48 18.45 7.94 1.72
CA ARG A 48 18.82 8.28 3.11
C ARG A 48 19.77 7.27 3.75
N GLY A 49 20.14 6.20 3.05
CA GLY A 49 20.97 5.12 3.61
C GLY A 49 20.24 4.23 4.63
N LEU A 50 18.91 4.35 4.75
CA LEU A 50 18.08 3.70 5.76
C LEU A 50 17.42 2.41 5.26
N ARG A 51 18.03 1.73 4.29
CA ARG A 51 17.46 0.54 3.62
C ARG A 51 17.16 -0.64 4.55
N SER A 52 17.86 -0.70 5.69
CA SER A 52 17.81 -1.80 6.67
C SER A 52 17.06 -1.41 7.96
N HIS A 53 16.52 -0.19 8.01
CA HIS A 53 15.78 0.32 9.16
C HIS A 53 14.29 0.12 8.91
N ASP A 54 13.83 -1.10 9.14
CA ASP A 54 12.43 -1.49 8.91
C ASP A 54 11.45 -0.67 9.75
N ASP A 55 11.84 -0.28 10.96
CA ASP A 55 11.12 0.64 11.83
C ASP A 55 10.96 2.02 11.18
N TRP A 56 12.06 2.58 10.70
CA TRP A 56 12.06 3.88 10.04
C TRP A 56 11.22 3.88 8.75
N ILE A 57 11.30 2.82 7.95
CA ILE A 57 10.53 2.72 6.71
C ILE A 57 9.03 2.59 7.04
N ALA A 58 8.67 1.84 8.07
CA ALA A 58 7.29 1.68 8.50
C ALA A 58 6.72 3.00 9.04
N ASP A 59 7.48 3.71 9.88
CA ASP A 59 7.11 5.05 10.36
C ASP A 59 6.94 6.03 9.21
N TYR A 60 7.90 6.06 8.28
CA TYR A 60 7.82 6.93 7.10
C TYR A 60 6.61 6.56 6.24
N ALA A 61 6.34 5.27 6.02
CA ALA A 61 5.16 4.82 5.30
C ALA A 61 3.87 5.32 5.93
N SER A 62 3.74 5.27 7.26
CA SER A 62 2.54 5.75 7.98
C SER A 62 2.22 7.23 7.69
N THR A 63 3.26 8.07 7.50
CA THR A 63 3.08 9.49 7.16
C THR A 63 2.53 9.72 5.75
N LEU A 64 2.65 8.72 4.87
CA LEU A 64 2.20 8.80 3.49
C LEU A 64 0.81 8.17 3.29
N LEU A 65 0.27 7.46 4.29
CA LEU A 65 -1.04 6.85 4.18
C LEU A 65 -2.12 7.90 4.45
N SER A 66 -3.16 7.90 3.61
CA SER A 66 -4.34 8.74 3.82
C SER A 66 -5.62 7.97 3.56
N GLY A 67 -6.76 8.58 3.89
CA GLY A 67 -8.09 8.01 3.66
C GLY A 67 -8.25 6.56 4.15
N ASN A 68 -8.70 5.67 3.25
CA ASN A 68 -8.97 4.27 3.58
C ASN A 68 -7.71 3.49 3.96
N ALA A 69 -6.56 3.82 3.37
CA ALA A 69 -5.30 3.16 3.70
C ALA A 69 -4.83 3.49 5.12
N LEU A 70 -5.04 4.73 5.58
CA LEU A 70 -4.71 5.12 6.95
C LEU A 70 -5.63 4.43 7.98
N ILE A 71 -6.93 4.36 7.69
CA ILE A 71 -7.90 3.64 8.54
C ILE A 71 -7.49 2.17 8.65
N TRP A 72 -7.20 1.52 7.52
CA TRP A 72 -6.75 0.14 7.49
C TRP A 72 -5.47 -0.07 8.32
N TRP A 73 -4.46 0.80 8.15
CA TRP A 73 -3.21 0.71 8.89
C TRP A 73 -3.42 0.81 10.41
N SER A 74 -4.29 1.71 10.87
CA SER A 74 -4.59 1.89 12.29
C SER A 74 -5.22 0.66 12.97
N LEU A 75 -5.81 -0.25 12.17
CA LEU A 75 -6.44 -1.48 12.66
C LEU A 75 -5.46 -2.66 12.71
N LEU A 76 -4.25 -2.52 12.16
CA LEU A 76 -3.24 -3.57 12.20
C LEU A 76 -2.65 -3.71 13.60
N GLU A 77 -2.10 -4.88 13.90
CA GLU A 77 -1.34 -5.09 15.14
C GLU A 77 -0.07 -4.22 15.16
N MET A 78 0.34 -3.80 16.36
CA MET A 78 1.53 -2.95 16.54
C MET A 78 2.78 -3.57 15.89
N GLU A 79 2.96 -4.89 16.00
CA GLU A 79 4.07 -5.61 15.38
C GLU A 79 4.09 -5.51 13.85
N VAL A 80 2.92 -5.32 13.22
CA VAL A 80 2.79 -5.12 11.78
C VAL A 80 3.02 -3.65 11.45
N GLN A 81 2.52 -2.72 12.28
CA GLN A 81 2.68 -1.28 12.06
C GLN A 81 4.14 -0.83 12.14
N THR A 82 4.97 -1.46 12.98
CA THR A 82 6.37 -1.05 13.22
C THR A 82 7.40 -1.87 12.44
N ASN A 83 6.97 -2.88 11.68
CA ASN A 83 7.88 -3.74 10.93
C ASN A 83 7.58 -3.63 9.44
N TRP A 84 8.48 -3.00 8.68
CA TRP A 84 8.29 -2.80 7.24
C TRP A 84 8.08 -4.10 6.47
N CYS A 85 8.79 -5.17 6.78
CA CYS A 85 8.62 -6.44 6.08
C CYS A 85 7.18 -6.97 6.21
N ARG A 86 6.61 -6.93 7.41
CA ARG A 86 5.21 -7.32 7.68
C ARG A 86 4.22 -6.33 7.07
N LEU A 87 4.47 -5.03 7.21
CA LEU A 87 3.62 -3.99 6.65
C LEU A 87 3.53 -4.09 5.12
N ARG A 88 4.66 -4.36 4.45
CA ARG A 88 4.72 -4.54 3.00
C ARG A 88 3.86 -5.73 2.55
N GLU A 89 3.98 -6.87 3.22
CA GLU A 89 3.14 -8.04 2.90
C GLU A 89 1.66 -7.73 3.07
N ALA A 90 1.30 -7.05 4.16
CA ALA A 90 -0.07 -6.62 4.42
C ALA A 90 -0.59 -5.63 3.37
N LEU A 91 0.23 -4.65 2.95
CA LEU A 91 -0.10 -3.69 1.89
C LEU A 91 -0.37 -4.38 0.56
N LEU A 92 0.49 -5.31 0.16
CA LEU A 92 0.32 -6.06 -1.08
C LEU A 92 -0.92 -6.96 -1.00
N ALA A 93 -1.15 -7.66 0.11
CA ALA A 93 -2.34 -8.49 0.28
C ALA A 93 -3.64 -7.67 0.22
N GLN A 94 -3.64 -6.47 0.79
CA GLN A 94 -4.83 -5.62 0.87
C GLN A 94 -5.14 -4.85 -0.43
N PHE A 95 -4.10 -4.32 -1.10
CA PHE A 95 -4.28 -3.36 -2.20
C PHE A 95 -3.79 -3.87 -3.57
N LEU A 96 -2.95 -4.90 -3.64
CA LEU A 96 -2.53 -5.51 -4.91
C LEU A 96 -3.50 -6.61 -5.37
N ALA A 97 -4.10 -7.33 -4.43
CA ALA A 97 -5.03 -8.39 -4.79
C ALA A 97 -6.17 -7.78 -5.61
N PRO A 98 -6.46 -8.33 -6.82
CA PRO A 98 -7.74 -8.08 -7.45
C PRO A 98 -8.75 -8.42 -6.38
N ARG A 99 -9.60 -7.46 -6.01
CA ARG A 99 -10.72 -7.71 -5.11
C ARG A 99 -11.68 -8.63 -5.86
N THR A 100 -11.30 -9.90 -6.01
CA THR A 100 -12.16 -10.98 -6.49
C THR A 100 -13.13 -11.20 -5.35
N THR A 101 -14.16 -10.37 -5.35
CA THR A 101 -15.38 -10.64 -4.61
C THR A 101 -15.83 -12.06 -4.94
N ALA A 102 -15.97 -12.84 -3.86
CA ALA A 102 -16.83 -14.00 -3.70
C ALA A 102 -16.39 -15.34 -4.33
N LEU A 103 -15.80 -16.19 -3.49
CA LEU A 103 -16.46 -17.45 -3.11
C LEU A 103 -16.20 -17.71 -1.62
N PRO A 104 -17.22 -17.72 -0.74
CA PRO A 104 -17.09 -18.42 0.54
C PRO A 104 -17.01 -19.91 0.22
N LEU A 105 -15.81 -20.50 0.32
CA LEU A 105 -15.68 -21.95 0.42
C LEU A 105 -16.37 -22.36 1.72
N ARG A 106 -17.65 -22.68 1.58
CA ARG A 106 -18.49 -23.31 2.58
C ARG A 106 -17.70 -24.49 3.20
N PRO A 107 -17.64 -24.63 4.54
CA PRO A 107 -16.91 -25.73 5.15
C PRO A 107 -17.47 -27.04 4.59
N ALA A 108 -16.59 -27.86 4.02
CA ALA A 108 -16.93 -29.19 3.56
C ALA A 108 -17.45 -29.98 4.76
N ILE A 109 -18.78 -30.13 4.83
CA ILE A 109 -19.41 -31.09 5.73
C ILE A 109 -18.83 -32.45 5.32
N PRO A 110 -18.18 -33.22 6.20
CA PRO A 110 -17.78 -34.57 5.88
C PRO A 110 -19.06 -35.38 5.60
N VAL A 111 -19.27 -35.72 4.34
CA VAL A 111 -20.39 -36.55 3.91
C VAL A 111 -20.28 -37.90 4.62
N SER A 112 -21.22 -38.18 5.51
CA SER A 112 -21.38 -39.47 6.15
C SER A 112 -21.48 -40.55 5.07
N GLN A 113 -20.47 -41.41 4.97
CA GLN A 113 -20.57 -42.64 4.18
C GLN A 113 -21.40 -43.67 4.96
N ASN A 114 -22.71 -43.43 5.03
CA ASN A 114 -23.66 -44.51 5.27
C ASN A 114 -23.85 -45.27 3.96
N LYS A 115 -23.03 -46.31 3.76
CA LYS A 115 -23.35 -47.44 2.90
C LYS A 115 -23.33 -48.71 3.72
N ILE A 116 -24.36 -48.86 4.56
CA ILE A 116 -24.88 -50.17 4.91
C ILE A 116 -25.43 -50.75 3.60
N THR A 117 -24.66 -51.62 2.96
CA THR A 117 -25.21 -52.53 1.96
C THR A 117 -24.57 -53.89 2.18
N SER A 118 -25.24 -54.62 3.07
CA SER A 118 -25.19 -56.06 3.14
C SER A 118 -25.44 -56.62 1.73
N LEU A 119 -24.50 -57.40 1.19
CA LEU A 119 -24.72 -58.63 0.41
C LEU A 119 -23.41 -59.04 -0.27
N ARG A 120 -22.72 -60.03 0.31
CA ARG A 120 -21.86 -60.94 -0.47
C ARG A 120 -21.76 -62.30 0.22
N HIS A 121 -22.55 -63.23 -0.34
CA HIS A 121 -22.26 -64.64 -0.59
C HIS A 121 -21.85 -65.59 0.57
N ARG A 122 -22.84 -66.37 0.99
CA ARG A 122 -22.90 -67.85 0.94
C ARG A 122 -21.60 -68.56 0.53
N LEU A 123 -20.98 -69.28 1.48
CA LEU A 123 -20.42 -70.65 1.37
C LEU A 123 -19.63 -71.01 2.64
N GLN A 124 -20.27 -71.73 3.57
CA GLN A 124 -19.91 -73.10 3.99
C GLN A 124 -21.10 -73.71 4.73
#